data_AF-A0A529KM42-F1
#
_entry.id   AF-A0A529KM42-F1
#
_cell.length_a   1.000
_cell.length_b   1.000
_cell.length_c   1.000
_cell.angle_alpha   90.00
_cell.angle_beta   90.00
_cell.angle_gamma   90.00
#
_symmetry.space_group_name_H-M   'P 1'
#
loop_
_entity.id
_entity.type
_entity.pdbx_description
1 polymer ?
#
loop_
_entity_poly.entity_id
_entity_poly.type
_entity_poly.pdbx_seq_one_letter_code
_entity_poly.pdbx_strand_id
1 'polypeptide(L)'
;MSATLTALSNSEAYRLGDFNLIGRGEHATIRLADGEVSRQHASIRRDGANYWVVDVGSANGSYVNDVALTTARVLHSGDRVQFGRSIFLFEQGTTAPDLDSQAANTKTQWGNPAAPKSRPATLFVADLKGFTGISARLSPEQVAALLAEWYMDCNMILKHYGASIDKFIGDCVFAYWHGTAADVCVSAVQA
;
A
#
# COMPACT_ATOMS: atom_id res chain seq x y z
N MET A 1 4.14 11.48 13.76
CA MET A 1 2.67 11.67 13.80
C MET A 1 2.04 10.33 14.10
N SER A 2 0.99 10.31 14.91
CA SER A 2 0.20 9.09 15.17
C SER A 2 -1.08 9.13 14.35
N ALA A 3 -1.50 7.98 13.82
CA ALA A 3 -2.80 7.80 13.19
C ALA A 3 -3.56 6.64 13.83
N THR A 4 -4.87 6.66 13.67
CA THR A 4 -5.81 5.72 14.27
C THR A 4 -6.84 5.31 13.24
N LEU A 5 -7.27 4.04 13.26
CA LEU A 5 -8.53 3.60 12.67
C LEU A 5 -9.55 3.39 13.78
N THR A 6 -10.68 4.08 13.70
CA THR A 6 -11.77 3.97 14.67
C THR A 6 -12.97 3.29 13.99
N ALA A 7 -13.35 2.11 14.46
CA ALA A 7 -14.49 1.36 13.94
C ALA A 7 -15.80 2.12 14.18
N LEU A 8 -16.61 2.31 13.13
CA LEU A 8 -17.86 3.05 13.23
C LEU A 8 -18.99 2.25 13.91
N SER A 9 -18.87 0.93 13.97
CA SER A 9 -19.87 0.04 14.56
C SER A 9 -19.84 0.04 16.09
N ASN A 10 -18.66 0.12 16.69
CA ASN A 10 -18.44 -0.06 18.13
C ASN A 10 -17.47 0.95 18.75
N SER A 11 -16.97 1.92 17.98
CA SER A 11 -15.96 2.91 18.42
C SER A 11 -14.62 2.30 18.89
N GLU A 12 -14.33 1.05 18.55
CA GLU A 12 -13.04 0.43 18.83
C GLU A 12 -11.94 1.07 18.00
N ALA A 13 -10.82 1.44 18.63
CA ALA A 13 -9.76 2.22 18.01
C ALA A 13 -8.45 1.44 17.94
N TYR A 14 -7.84 1.42 16.76
CA TYR A 14 -6.57 0.77 16.47
C TYR A 14 -5.51 1.83 16.14
N ARG A 15 -4.44 1.91 16.93
CA ARG A 15 -3.30 2.78 16.60
C ARG A 15 -2.49 2.17 15.47
N LEU A 16 -2.17 2.99 14.48
CA LEU A 16 -1.41 2.57 13.31
C LEU A 16 0.09 2.75 13.51
N GLY A 17 0.83 1.64 13.39
CA GLY A 17 2.29 1.63 13.28
C GLY A 17 2.77 1.87 11.85
N ASP A 18 4.04 1.59 11.59
CA ASP A 18 4.63 1.74 10.24
C ASP A 18 4.07 0.71 9.24
N PHE A 19 3.66 -0.46 9.72
CA PHE A 19 2.95 -1.47 8.95
C PHE A 19 1.84 -2.09 9.79
N ASN A 20 0.67 -2.25 9.18
CA ASN A 20 -0.51 -2.82 9.82
C ASN A 20 -1.17 -3.77 8.82
N LEU A 21 -1.28 -5.05 9.17
CA LEU A 21 -2.01 -6.04 8.39
C LEU A 21 -3.41 -6.19 8.98
N ILE A 22 -4.42 -5.91 8.15
CA ILE A 22 -5.83 -6.05 8.49
C ILE A 22 -6.32 -7.39 7.97
N GLY A 23 -7.04 -8.12 8.80
CA GLY A 23 -7.62 -9.40 8.40
C GLY A 23 -8.26 -10.12 9.58
N ARG A 24 -8.91 -11.26 9.32
CA ARG A 24 -9.44 -12.12 10.39
C ARG A 24 -8.47 -13.22 10.85
N GLY A 25 -7.34 -13.37 10.15
CA GLY A 25 -6.38 -14.44 10.38
C GLY A 25 -5.44 -14.13 11.54
N GLU A 26 -4.73 -15.15 12.01
CA GLU A 26 -3.82 -15.00 13.14
C GLU A 26 -2.61 -14.09 12.86
N HIS A 27 -2.21 -13.95 11.59
CA HIS A 27 -1.10 -13.09 11.21
C HIS A 27 -1.48 -11.60 11.09
N ALA A 28 -2.78 -11.26 11.15
CA ALA A 28 -3.22 -9.87 11.10
C ALA A 28 -2.87 -9.15 12.41
N THR A 29 -2.27 -7.97 12.30
CA THR A 29 -1.96 -7.10 13.44
C THR A 29 -3.21 -6.35 13.92
N ILE A 30 -4.15 -6.10 13.00
CA ILE A 30 -5.50 -5.61 13.30
C ILE A 30 -6.47 -6.74 12.94
N ARG A 31 -6.90 -7.49 13.96
CA ARG A 31 -7.76 -8.65 13.78
C ARG A 31 -9.23 -8.25 13.82
N LEU A 32 -9.94 -8.52 12.72
CA LEU A 32 -11.37 -8.22 12.60
C LEU A 32 -12.20 -9.50 12.75
N ALA A 33 -13.18 -9.47 13.63
CA ALA A 33 -14.15 -10.57 13.83
C ALA A 33 -15.30 -10.50 12.81
N ASP A 34 -14.94 -10.42 11.52
CA ASP A 34 -15.88 -10.27 10.41
C ASP A 34 -15.69 -11.43 9.41
N GLY A 35 -16.77 -12.17 9.16
CA GLY A 35 -16.75 -13.32 8.24
C GLY A 35 -16.50 -12.93 6.77
N GLU A 36 -16.75 -11.68 6.39
CA GLU A 36 -16.48 -11.16 5.05
C GLU A 36 -15.05 -10.61 4.89
N VAL A 37 -14.29 -10.58 5.98
CA VAL A 37 -12.89 -10.17 5.94
C VAL A 37 -12.01 -11.41 5.67
N SER A 38 -11.24 -11.42 4.59
CA SER A 38 -10.14 -12.39 4.35
C SER A 38 -9.15 -12.51 5.53
N ARG A 39 -8.47 -13.66 5.63
CA ARG A 39 -7.44 -13.90 6.67
C ARG A 39 -6.34 -12.83 6.66
N GLN A 40 -5.92 -12.46 5.46
CA GLN A 40 -5.11 -11.28 5.15
C GLN A 40 -5.93 -10.52 4.12
N HIS A 41 -6.34 -9.28 4.43
CA HIS A 41 -7.37 -8.57 3.65
C HIS A 41 -6.82 -7.30 3.04
N ALA A 42 -6.21 -6.45 3.86
CA ALA A 42 -5.59 -5.21 3.42
C ALA A 42 -4.37 -4.91 4.28
N SER A 43 -3.50 -4.05 3.79
CA SER A 43 -2.41 -3.47 4.57
C SER A 43 -2.51 -1.96 4.60
N ILE A 44 -2.16 -1.37 5.74
CA ILE A 44 -1.92 0.06 5.87
C ILE A 44 -0.47 0.27 6.24
N ARG A 45 0.27 0.97 5.37
CA ARG A 45 1.69 1.27 5.55
C ARG A 45 1.91 2.76 5.67
N ARG A 46 2.76 3.15 6.60
CA ARG A 46 3.24 4.53 6.71
C ARG A 46 4.44 4.74 5.79
N ASP A 47 4.42 5.86 5.07
CA ASP A 47 5.53 6.35 4.26
C ASP A 47 5.74 7.85 4.55
N GLY A 48 6.74 8.15 5.39
CA GLY A 48 6.96 9.48 5.94
C GLY A 48 5.77 10.00 6.76
N ALA A 49 5.07 11.00 6.21
CA ALA A 49 3.87 11.59 6.79
C ALA A 49 2.57 10.93 6.31
N ASN A 50 2.63 10.13 5.23
CA ASN A 50 1.44 9.59 4.59
C ASN A 50 1.15 8.16 5.06
N TYR A 51 -0.12 7.78 5.09
CA TYR A 51 -0.56 6.41 5.28
C TYR A 51 -1.19 5.91 3.99
N TRP A 52 -0.74 4.75 3.52
CA TRP A 52 -1.22 4.12 2.29
C TRP A 52 -1.97 2.85 2.63
N VAL A 53 -3.19 2.72 2.11
CA VAL A 53 -3.98 1.49 2.20
C VAL A 53 -3.91 0.73 0.87
N VAL A 54 -3.77 -0.59 0.96
CA VAL A 54 -3.70 -1.51 -0.18
C VAL A 54 -4.54 -2.75 0.15
N ASP A 55 -5.43 -3.15 -0.76
CA ASP A 55 -6.06 -4.47 -0.70
C ASP A 55 -5.05 -5.54 -1.12
N VAL A 56 -4.93 -6.63 -0.36
CA VAL A 56 -3.92 -7.70 -0.62
C VAL A 56 -4.53 -8.94 -1.28
N GLY A 57 -5.57 -8.76 -2.09
CA GLY A 57 -6.28 -9.86 -2.75
C GLY A 57 -7.43 -10.40 -1.90
N SER A 58 -8.17 -9.50 -1.24
CA SER A 58 -9.31 -9.91 -0.42
C SER A 58 -10.46 -10.43 -1.28
N ALA A 59 -11.29 -11.31 -0.73
CA ALA A 59 -12.39 -11.93 -1.47
C ALA A 59 -13.53 -10.95 -1.77
N ASN A 60 -13.75 -9.96 -0.91
CA ASN A 60 -14.87 -9.02 -0.99
C ASN A 60 -14.43 -7.57 -1.31
N GLY A 61 -13.13 -7.36 -1.50
CA GLY A 61 -12.53 -6.06 -1.74
C GLY A 61 -12.47 -5.17 -0.49
N SER A 62 -11.65 -4.13 -0.62
CA SER A 62 -11.53 -3.03 0.33
C SER A 62 -11.99 -1.74 -0.34
N TYR A 63 -12.54 -0.78 0.42
CA TYR A 63 -13.07 0.47 -0.11
C TYR A 63 -12.58 1.68 0.70
N VAL A 64 -12.40 2.81 0.03
CA VAL A 64 -12.18 4.11 0.67
C VAL A 64 -13.22 5.09 0.14
N ASN A 65 -14.04 5.64 1.03
CA ASN A 65 -15.17 6.51 0.73
C ASN A 65 -16.07 5.91 -0.36
N ASP A 66 -16.50 4.66 -0.15
CA ASP A 66 -17.36 3.86 -1.04
C ASP A 66 -16.76 3.53 -2.41
N VAL A 67 -15.50 3.90 -2.67
CA VAL A 67 -14.78 3.57 -3.90
C VAL A 67 -13.84 2.40 -3.67
N ALA A 68 -13.98 1.35 -4.46
CA ALA A 68 -13.13 0.15 -4.39
C ALA A 68 -11.65 0.48 -4.55
N LEU A 69 -10.81 -0.16 -3.73
CA LEU A 69 -9.36 -0.12 -3.81
C LEU A 69 -8.88 -1.14 -4.84
N THR A 70 -8.72 -0.70 -6.08
CA THR A 70 -8.06 -1.49 -7.14
C THR A 70 -6.54 -1.32 -7.15
N THR A 71 -6.05 -0.26 -6.50
CA THR A 71 -4.63 0.07 -6.33
C THR A 71 -4.41 0.69 -4.96
N ALA A 72 -3.14 0.83 -4.55
CA ALA A 72 -2.77 1.57 -3.35
C ALA A 72 -3.35 3.00 -3.35
N ARG A 73 -3.80 3.48 -2.18
CA ARG A 73 -4.36 4.82 -2.01
C ARG A 73 -3.86 5.47 -0.72
N VAL A 74 -3.53 6.76 -0.79
CA VAL A 74 -3.22 7.58 0.39
C VAL A 74 -4.50 7.84 1.19
N LEU A 75 -4.46 7.63 2.49
CA LEU A 75 -5.52 7.98 3.44
C LEU A 75 -5.32 9.41 3.95
N HIS A 76 -6.42 10.16 3.98
CA HIS A 76 -6.50 11.48 4.59
C HIS A 76 -7.38 11.42 5.82
N SER A 77 -7.03 12.21 6.84
CA SER A 77 -7.84 12.28 8.08
C SER A 77 -9.31 12.60 7.73
N GLY A 78 -10.23 11.78 8.22
CA GLY A 78 -11.65 11.81 7.88
C GLY A 78 -12.10 10.75 6.87
N ASP A 79 -11.19 10.06 6.20
CA ASP A 79 -11.54 9.01 5.24
C ASP A 79 -12.24 7.83 5.92
N ARG A 80 -13.27 7.30 5.26
CA ARG A 80 -13.92 6.05 5.64
C ARG A 80 -13.28 4.90 4.89
N VAL A 81 -12.75 3.92 5.62
CA VAL A 81 -12.14 2.73 5.06
C VAL A 81 -12.99 1.52 5.41
N GLN A 82 -13.29 0.69 4.42
CA GLN A 82 -14.11 -0.51 4.60
C GLN A 82 -13.33 -1.77 4.22
N PHE A 83 -13.45 -2.78 5.06
CA PHE A 83 -12.92 -4.13 4.87
C PHE A 83 -14.04 -5.13 5.17
N GLY A 84 -14.52 -5.88 4.17
CA GLY A 84 -15.75 -6.66 4.34
C GLY A 84 -16.93 -5.77 4.74
N ARG A 85 -17.56 -6.04 5.88
CA ARG A 85 -18.65 -5.21 6.46
C ARG A 85 -18.15 -4.17 7.45
N SER A 86 -16.89 -4.25 7.84
CA SER A 86 -16.32 -3.41 8.88
C SER A 86 -15.89 -2.07 8.29
N ILE A 87 -16.48 -0.97 8.79
CA ILE A 87 -16.19 0.40 8.33
C ILE A 87 -15.49 1.16 9.45
N PHE A 88 -14.42 1.87 9.10
CA PHE A 88 -13.55 2.60 10.00
C PHE A 88 -13.41 4.05 9.55
N LEU A 89 -13.29 4.98 10.50
CA LEU A 89 -12.79 6.33 10.27
C LEU A 89 -11.28 6.33 10.45
N PHE A 90 -10.55 6.84 9.47
CA PHE A 90 -9.12 7.11 9.60
C PHE A 90 -8.91 8.52 10.16
N GLU A 91 -8.15 8.63 11.23
CA GLU A 91 -7.80 9.91 11.84
C GLU A 91 -6.29 10.01 12.02
N GLN A 92 -5.71 11.12 11.57
CA GLN A 92 -4.30 11.44 11.78
C GLN A 92 -4.20 12.69 12.65
N GLY A 93 -3.42 12.61 13.73
CA GLY A 93 -3.24 13.75 14.63
C GLY A 93 -2.53 14.90 13.92
N THR A 94 -3.22 16.03 13.78
CA THR A 94 -2.66 17.28 13.26
C THR A 94 -1.84 17.98 14.34
N THR A 95 -0.55 18.20 14.11
CA THR A 95 0.07 19.43 14.63
C THR A 95 -0.30 20.53 13.64
N ALA A 96 -1.30 21.33 13.97
CA ALA A 96 -1.86 22.40 13.11
C ALA A 96 -0.98 23.68 13.13
N PRO A 97 -1.18 24.64 12.21
CA PRO A 97 -1.60 24.53 10.80
C PRO A 97 -0.88 25.51 9.84
N ASP A 98 -1.01 25.30 8.53
CA ASP A 98 -1.20 26.36 7.51
C ASP A 98 -2.14 25.74 6.45
N LEU A 99 -3.44 26.07 6.46
CA LEU A 99 -4.07 27.21 5.76
C LEU A 99 -3.93 27.15 4.22
N ASP A 100 -4.63 26.19 3.59
CA ASP A 100 -5.67 26.54 2.62
C ASP A 100 -6.52 25.34 2.17
N SER A 101 -7.82 25.58 2.14
CA SER A 101 -8.84 24.64 1.70
C SER A 101 -8.88 24.51 0.17
N GLN A 102 -8.06 23.62 -0.42
CA GLN A 102 -8.27 22.99 -1.74
C GLN A 102 -7.49 21.64 -1.72
N ALA A 103 -8.02 20.45 -1.98
CA ALA A 103 -9.10 20.06 -2.86
C ALA A 103 -9.75 18.74 -2.41
N ALA A 104 -10.98 18.83 -1.90
CA ALA A 104 -12.00 17.83 -2.13
C ALA A 104 -12.54 18.02 -3.56
N ASN A 105 -11.78 17.57 -4.56
CA ASN A 105 -12.28 17.24 -5.91
C ASN A 105 -11.11 16.78 -6.78
N THR A 106 -10.88 15.47 -6.89
CA THR A 106 -9.96 14.95 -7.91
C THR A 106 -10.74 14.67 -9.20
N LYS A 107 -11.27 15.73 -9.82
CA LYS A 107 -10.96 15.86 -11.25
C LYS A 107 -9.47 16.11 -11.27
N THR A 108 -8.71 15.28 -11.98
CA THR A 108 -7.26 15.41 -12.16
C THR A 108 -6.91 16.85 -12.55
N GLN A 109 -6.58 17.70 -11.58
CA GLN A 109 -6.03 19.01 -11.87
C GLN A 109 -4.56 18.79 -12.13
N TRP A 110 -4.20 18.81 -13.42
CA TRP A 110 -2.83 18.92 -13.87
C TRP A 110 -2.34 20.33 -13.53
N GLY A 111 -2.01 20.56 -12.26
CA GLY A 111 -1.21 21.71 -11.87
C GLY A 111 0.10 21.68 -12.67
N ASN A 112 0.69 22.86 -12.91
CA ASN A 112 1.98 22.89 -13.60
C ASN A 112 2.96 22.04 -12.78
N PRO A 113 3.50 20.92 -13.32
CA PRO A 113 4.34 20.03 -12.54
C PRO A 113 5.48 20.85 -11.95
N ALA A 114 5.81 20.61 -10.67
CA ALA A 114 7.06 21.14 -10.13
C ALA A 114 8.18 20.81 -11.13
N ALA A 115 9.05 21.78 -11.40
CA ALA A 115 10.10 21.59 -12.39
C ALA A 115 10.86 20.28 -12.10
N PRO A 116 11.00 19.38 -13.08
CA PRO A 116 11.57 18.06 -12.86
C PRO A 116 13.00 18.21 -12.31
N LYS A 117 13.32 17.48 -11.25
CA LYS A 117 14.66 17.46 -10.65
C LYS A 117 15.31 16.11 -10.89
N SER A 118 16.46 16.10 -11.56
CA SER A 118 17.29 14.91 -11.70
C SER A 118 18.12 14.68 -10.43
N ARG A 119 18.17 13.43 -9.97
CA ARG A 119 19.04 13.00 -8.87
C ARG A 119 19.65 11.64 -9.25
N PRO A 120 20.92 11.37 -8.90
CA PRO A 120 21.50 10.04 -9.07
C PRO A 120 20.67 8.99 -8.31
N ALA A 121 20.49 7.83 -8.92
CA ALA A 121 19.76 6.71 -8.33
C ALA A 121 20.32 5.38 -8.86
N THR A 122 20.28 4.36 -8.02
CA THR A 122 20.52 2.97 -8.43
C THR A 122 19.16 2.34 -8.72
N LEU A 123 19.00 1.82 -9.94
CA LEU A 123 17.74 1.21 -10.39
C LEU A 123 17.79 -0.31 -10.24
N PHE A 124 16.68 -0.89 -9.83
CA PHE A 124 16.48 -2.34 -9.75
C PHE A 124 15.19 -2.70 -10.48
N VAL A 125 15.32 -3.68 -11.38
CA VAL A 125 14.21 -4.23 -12.14
C VAL A 125 14.31 -5.74 -12.04
N ALA A 126 13.24 -6.38 -11.58
CA ALA A 126 13.16 -7.83 -11.49
C ALA A 126 11.81 -8.32 -12.00
N ASP A 127 11.78 -9.56 -12.49
CA ASP A 127 10.67 -10.14 -13.23
C ASP A 127 10.54 -11.63 -12.89
N LEU A 128 9.32 -12.18 -12.91
CA LEU A 128 9.09 -13.58 -12.55
C LEU A 128 9.47 -14.49 -13.71
N LYS A 129 10.46 -15.35 -13.47
CA LYS A 129 10.91 -16.31 -14.49
C LYS A 129 9.77 -17.21 -14.97
N GLY A 130 9.44 -17.10 -16.25
CA GLY A 130 8.46 -17.95 -16.92
C GLY A 130 6.99 -17.58 -16.66
N PHE A 131 6.74 -16.37 -16.15
CA PHE A 131 5.39 -15.90 -15.81
C PHE A 131 4.38 -16.08 -16.95
N THR A 132 4.72 -15.73 -18.20
CA THR A 132 3.82 -15.90 -19.35
C THR A 132 3.30 -17.32 -19.49
N GLY A 133 4.15 -18.32 -19.25
CA GLY A 133 3.74 -19.72 -19.31
C GLY A 133 2.85 -20.12 -18.13
N ILE A 134 3.11 -19.57 -16.94
CA ILE A 134 2.30 -19.80 -15.74
C ILE A 134 0.91 -19.17 -15.91
N SER A 135 0.86 -17.88 -16.25
CA SER A 135 -0.39 -17.11 -16.36
C SER A 135 -1.31 -17.61 -17.48
N ALA A 136 -0.75 -18.17 -18.56
CA ALA A 136 -1.55 -18.79 -19.63
C ALA A 136 -2.29 -20.07 -19.20
N ARG A 137 -1.90 -20.71 -18.09
CA ARG A 137 -2.48 -21.98 -17.60
C ARG A 137 -3.34 -21.83 -16.36
N LEU A 138 -3.24 -20.69 -15.68
CA LEU A 138 -3.97 -20.40 -14.45
C LEU A 138 -5.25 -19.61 -14.74
N SER A 139 -6.22 -19.71 -13.85
CA SER A 139 -7.37 -18.81 -13.88
C SER A 139 -6.95 -17.37 -13.50
N PRO A 140 -7.72 -16.34 -13.90
CA PRO A 140 -7.44 -14.96 -13.51
C PRO A 140 -7.28 -14.76 -11.99
N GLU A 141 -8.10 -15.44 -11.19
CA GLU A 141 -8.05 -15.36 -9.72
C GLU A 141 -6.77 -15.97 -9.16
N GLN A 142 -6.29 -17.06 -9.76
CA GLN A 142 -5.04 -17.70 -9.39
C GLN A 142 -3.82 -16.86 -9.78
N VAL A 143 -3.86 -16.21 -10.95
CA VAL A 143 -2.81 -15.25 -11.37
C VAL A 143 -2.78 -14.05 -10.43
N ALA A 144 -3.94 -13.51 -10.07
CA ALA A 144 -4.04 -12.40 -9.12
C ALA A 144 -3.47 -12.77 -7.74
N ALA A 145 -3.78 -13.96 -7.23
CA ALA A 145 -3.24 -14.45 -5.96
C ALA A 145 -1.70 -14.63 -6.01
N LEU A 146 -1.17 -15.20 -7.09
CA LEU A 146 0.27 -15.34 -7.31
C LEU A 146 0.98 -13.98 -7.34
N LEU A 147 0.43 -13.02 -8.10
CA LEU A 147 0.98 -11.68 -8.18
C LEU A 147 0.89 -10.96 -6.83
N ALA A 148 -0.17 -11.15 -6.06
CA ALA A 148 -0.31 -10.56 -4.72
C ALA A 148 0.78 -11.06 -3.76
N GLU A 149 1.06 -12.37 -3.76
CA GLU A 149 2.15 -12.97 -2.97
C GLU A 149 3.51 -12.41 -3.41
N TRP A 150 3.78 -12.41 -4.72
CA TRP A 150 5.00 -11.82 -5.29
C TRP A 150 5.19 -10.34 -4.93
N TYR A 151 4.14 -9.54 -4.99
CA TYR A 151 4.19 -8.12 -4.64
C TYR A 151 4.46 -7.93 -3.15
N MET A 152 3.93 -8.81 -2.29
CA MET A 152 4.18 -8.76 -0.85
C MET A 152 5.64 -9.07 -0.55
N ASP A 153 6.19 -10.13 -1.15
CA ASP A 153 7.61 -10.51 -0.99
C ASP A 153 8.53 -9.41 -1.49
N CYS A 154 8.28 -8.86 -2.68
CA CYS A 154 9.03 -7.73 -3.22
C CYS A 154 8.97 -6.51 -2.28
N ASN A 155 7.78 -6.17 -1.78
CA ASN A 155 7.63 -5.07 -0.82
C ASN A 155 8.42 -5.29 0.46
N MET A 156 8.44 -6.51 0.99
CA MET A 156 9.16 -6.84 2.22
C MET A 156 10.67 -6.82 2.01
N ILE A 157 11.16 -7.54 0.99
CA ILE A 157 12.59 -7.68 0.70
C ILE A 157 13.19 -6.33 0.29
N LEU A 158 12.62 -5.66 -0.71
CA LEU A 158 13.21 -4.43 -1.25
C LEU A 158 13.22 -3.31 -0.20
N LYS A 159 12.18 -3.19 0.62
CA LYS A 159 12.17 -2.20 1.72
C LYS A 159 13.14 -2.55 2.83
N HIS A 160 13.31 -3.83 3.15
CA HIS A 160 14.31 -4.27 4.11
C HIS A 160 15.71 -3.80 3.70
N TYR A 161 16.02 -3.85 2.41
CA TYR A 161 17.27 -3.34 1.85
C TYR A 161 17.27 -1.84 1.54
N GLY A 162 16.20 -1.10 1.89
CA GLY A 162 16.15 0.37 1.78
C GLY A 162 15.68 0.91 0.42
N ALA A 163 15.12 0.08 -0.45
CA ALA A 163 14.60 0.52 -1.75
C ALA A 163 13.28 1.29 -1.60
N SER A 164 13.05 2.21 -2.52
CA SER A 164 11.74 2.74 -2.85
C SER A 164 11.18 1.99 -4.06
N ILE A 165 9.97 1.45 -3.96
CA ILE A 165 9.30 0.81 -5.10
C ILE A 165 8.53 1.90 -5.85
N ASP A 166 8.83 2.05 -7.13
CA ASP A 166 8.14 3.01 -8.01
C ASP A 166 6.81 2.43 -8.49
N LYS A 167 6.86 1.22 -9.09
CA LYS A 167 5.65 0.53 -9.57
C LYS A 167 5.85 -0.97 -9.79
N PHE A 168 4.74 -1.66 -9.95
CA PHE A 168 4.65 -3.00 -10.51
C PHE A 168 4.04 -2.93 -11.91
N ILE A 169 4.54 -3.74 -12.84
CA ILE A 169 4.08 -3.80 -14.23
C ILE A 169 3.87 -5.27 -14.60
N GLY A 170 2.67 -5.79 -14.36
CA GLY A 170 2.45 -7.22 -14.44
C GLY A 170 3.27 -7.93 -13.37
N ASP A 171 4.15 -8.85 -13.77
CA ASP A 171 5.08 -9.56 -12.90
C ASP A 171 6.40 -8.82 -12.65
N CYS A 172 6.65 -7.72 -13.35
CA CYS A 172 7.84 -6.90 -13.15
C CYS A 172 7.68 -5.97 -11.95
N VAL A 173 8.73 -5.84 -11.13
CA VAL A 173 8.89 -4.79 -10.11
C VAL A 173 9.95 -3.79 -10.55
N PHE A 174 9.63 -2.50 -10.43
CA PHE A 174 10.59 -1.40 -10.62
C PHE A 174 10.80 -0.67 -9.29
N ALA A 175 12.04 -0.70 -8.81
CA ALA A 175 12.46 -0.07 -7.57
C ALA A 175 13.77 0.71 -7.75
N TYR A 176 14.08 1.57 -6.79
CA TYR A 176 15.30 2.37 -6.81
C TYR A 176 15.79 2.72 -5.41
N TRP A 177 17.07 3.05 -5.33
CA TRP A 177 17.69 3.72 -4.18
C TRP A 177 18.17 5.09 -4.61
N HIS A 178 18.15 6.05 -3.68
CA HIS A 178 18.76 7.35 -3.91
C HIS A 178 20.28 7.28 -3.79
N GLY A 179 20.98 7.87 -4.78
CA GLY A 179 22.43 7.84 -4.86
C GLY A 179 22.98 6.62 -5.60
N THR A 180 24.29 6.60 -5.76
CA THR A 180 25.06 5.57 -6.49
C THR A 180 26.31 5.17 -5.72
N ALA A 181 26.31 5.38 -4.40
CA ALA A 181 27.42 5.01 -3.54
C ALA A 181 27.57 3.47 -3.49
N ALA A 182 28.79 2.99 -3.23
CA ALA A 182 29.09 1.56 -3.35
C ALA A 182 28.26 0.71 -2.38
N ASP A 183 28.01 1.20 -1.17
CA ASP A 183 27.13 0.60 -0.18
C ASP A 183 25.68 0.48 -0.69
N VAL A 184 25.16 1.53 -1.31
CA VAL A 184 23.82 1.53 -1.94
C VAL A 184 23.73 0.47 -3.04
N CYS A 185 24.76 0.39 -3.90
CA CYS A 185 24.81 -0.62 -4.96
C CYS A 185 24.90 -2.05 -4.41
N VAL A 186 25.64 -2.26 -3.31
CA VAL A 186 25.72 -3.56 -2.63
C VAL A 186 24.35 -3.95 -2.06
N SER A 187 23.64 -3.03 -1.39
CA SER A 187 22.28 -3.29 -0.90
C SER A 187 21.32 -3.67 -2.03
N ALA A 188 21.44 -3.03 -3.20
CA ALA A 188 20.60 -3.36 -4.36
C ALA A 188 20.90 -4.74 -4.97
N VAL A 189 22.14 -5.23 -4.89
CA VAL A 189 22.52 -6.57 -5.40
C VAL A 189 22.18 -7.69 -4.40
N GLN A 190 22.12 -7.37 -3.10
CA GLN A 190 21.78 -8.33 -2.06
C GLN A 190 20.27 -8.57 -1.90
N ALA A 191 19.47 -7.64 -2.41
CA ALA A 191 18.01 -7.72 -2.45
C ALA A 191 17.55 -8.71 -3.53
#